data_AF-A0A7C3MZV6-F1
#
_entry.id   AF-A0A7C3MZV6-F1
#
_cell.length_a   1.000
_cell.length_b   1.000
_cell.length_c   1.000
_cell.angle_alpha   90.00
_cell.angle_beta   90.00
_cell.angle_gamma   90.00
#
_symmetry.space_group_name_H-M   'P 1'
#
loop_
_entity.id
_entity.type
_entity.pdbx_description
1 polymer ?
#
loop_
_entity_poly.entity_id
_entity_poly.type
_entity_poly.pdbx_seq_one_letter_code
_entity_poly.pdbx_strand_id
1 'polypeptide(L)'
;MGEGRYVLIGWKDGWHEFWRVEPDAIGLSRYYVIERVERVGRLVIERSEGEYPGLLLFDRDPMEIEWMAMVEGGDERKLGEASTYREGTRIEYHYAFERGEKSFLDTLRKKIEEALDRKGTSAKAVLSMAEEERAKTIEGIARDIPLVASKKQGDLVAFLEGILEKMG
;
A
#
# COMPACT_ATOMS: atom_id res chain seq x y z
N MET A 1 -16.13 -1.36 -0.91
CA MET A 1 -14.90 -1.26 -0.07
C MET A 1 -15.20 -1.98 1.22
N GLY A 2 -14.56 -3.13 1.47
CA GLY A 2 -14.56 -3.71 2.81
C GLY A 2 -14.13 -2.64 3.81
N GLU A 3 -14.84 -2.50 4.92
CA GLU A 3 -14.66 -1.46 5.94
C GLU A 3 -13.19 -1.38 6.40
N GLY A 4 -12.40 -0.50 5.78
CA GLY A 4 -10.98 -0.41 6.04
C GLY A 4 -10.35 0.67 5.19
N ARG A 5 -9.36 1.35 5.78
CA ARG A 5 -8.48 2.24 5.05
C ARG A 5 -7.15 1.56 4.81
N TYR A 6 -6.47 1.97 3.75
CA TYR A 6 -5.31 1.23 3.29
C TYR A 6 -4.17 2.13 2.87
N VAL A 7 -2.96 1.70 3.21
CA VAL A 7 -1.71 2.26 2.74
C VAL A 7 -1.09 1.29 1.73
N LEU A 8 -0.60 1.85 0.64
CA LEU A 8 0.18 1.14 -0.37
C LEU A 8 1.60 1.67 -0.38
N ILE A 9 2.55 0.75 -0.49
CA ILE A 9 3.98 1.03 -0.54
C ILE A 9 4.52 0.48 -1.85
N GLY A 10 5.13 1.33 -2.65
CA GLY A 10 5.89 0.93 -3.83
C GLY A 10 7.37 0.79 -3.49
N TRP A 11 7.94 -0.36 -3.78
CA TRP A 11 9.36 -0.65 -3.62
C TRP A 11 10.10 -0.46 -4.94
N LYS A 12 11.37 -0.05 -4.88
CA LYS A 12 12.22 0.18 -6.07
C LYS A 12 12.40 -1.05 -6.96
N ASP A 13 12.19 -2.25 -6.43
CA ASP A 13 12.23 -3.51 -7.18
C ASP A 13 10.92 -3.84 -7.91
N GLY A 14 9.94 -2.93 -7.86
CA GLY A 14 8.66 -3.04 -8.56
C GLY A 14 7.57 -3.79 -7.78
N TRP A 15 7.87 -4.28 -6.57
CA TRP A 15 6.85 -4.85 -5.69
C TRP A 15 5.99 -3.76 -5.05
N HIS A 16 4.75 -4.11 -4.78
CA HIS A 16 3.80 -3.28 -4.08
C HIS A 16 3.34 -4.01 -2.83
N GLU A 17 3.42 -3.36 -1.68
CA GLU A 17 2.95 -3.92 -0.43
C GLU A 17 1.74 -3.16 0.09
N PHE A 18 0.75 -3.92 0.52
CA PHE A 18 -0.51 -3.44 1.00
C PHE A 18 -0.65 -3.59 2.52
N TRP A 19 -1.07 -2.51 3.16
CA TRP A 19 -1.26 -2.41 4.60
C TRP A 19 -2.67 -1.92 4.92
N ARG A 20 -3.41 -2.71 5.70
CA ARG A 20 -4.63 -2.22 6.35
C ARG A 20 -4.26 -1.34 7.54
N VAL A 21 -4.85 -0.15 7.58
CA VAL A 21 -4.73 0.81 8.68
C VAL A 21 -6.07 0.99 9.37
N GLU A 22 -6.05 1.74 10.47
CA GLU A 22 -7.24 2.06 11.24
C GLU A 22 -8.28 2.79 10.35
N PRO A 23 -9.59 2.50 10.50
CA PRO A 23 -10.64 3.07 9.64
C PRO A 23 -10.73 4.62 9.68
N ASP A 24 -10.20 5.22 10.74
CA ASP A 24 -10.16 6.66 10.98
C ASP A 24 -8.84 7.33 10.53
N ALA A 25 -7.96 6.60 9.83
CA ALA A 25 -6.72 7.11 9.26
C ALA A 25 -7.00 8.15 8.15
N ILE A 26 -6.65 9.40 8.36
CA ILE A 26 -6.98 10.49 7.42
C ILE A 26 -5.85 10.83 6.44
N GLY A 27 -4.61 10.40 6.69
CA GLY A 27 -3.49 10.75 5.82
C GLY A 27 -2.14 10.15 6.21
N LEU A 28 -1.12 10.44 5.39
CA LEU A 28 0.28 10.17 5.70
C LEU A 28 0.89 11.44 6.33
N SER A 29 1.51 11.30 7.49
CA SER A 29 2.08 12.45 8.22
C SER A 29 3.59 12.60 7.96
N ARG A 30 4.37 11.56 8.27
CA ARG A 30 5.84 11.60 8.14
C ARG A 30 6.41 10.20 7.90
N TYR A 31 7.51 10.15 7.17
CA TYR A 31 8.31 8.95 7.03
C TYR A 31 9.78 9.23 7.37
N TYR A 32 10.38 8.34 8.16
CA TYR A 32 11.79 8.42 8.52
C TYR A 32 12.38 7.05 8.79
N VAL A 33 13.69 6.93 8.61
CA VAL A 33 14.46 5.72 8.86
C VAL A 33 15.47 5.99 9.96
N ILE A 34 15.45 5.15 10.99
CA ILE A 34 16.48 5.16 12.03
C ILE A 34 17.49 4.05 11.71
N GLU A 35 18.75 4.42 11.58
CA GLU A 35 19.88 3.49 11.46
C GLU A 35 20.66 3.46 12.77
N ARG A 36 20.86 2.25 13.31
CA ARG A 36 21.77 1.95 14.42
C ARG A 36 22.60 0.71 14.05
N VAL A 37 22.28 -0.43 14.66
CA VAL A 37 22.77 -1.74 14.22
C VAL A 37 21.97 -2.23 13.02
N GLU A 38 20.67 -1.93 13.01
CA GLU A 38 19.74 -2.21 11.93
C GLU A 38 19.06 -0.92 11.47
N ARG A 39 18.45 -0.96 10.28
CA ARG A 39 17.61 0.10 9.76
C ARG A 39 16.15 -0.21 10.05
N VAL A 40 15.44 0.76 10.63
CA VAL A 40 14.00 0.63 10.91
C VAL A 40 13.28 1.82 10.30
N GLY A 41 12.39 1.55 9.34
CA GLY A 41 11.51 2.54 8.75
C GLY A 41 10.28 2.76 9.61
N ARG A 42 9.84 4.02 9.71
CA ARG A 42 8.68 4.43 10.49
C ARG A 42 7.80 5.35 9.68
N LEU A 43 6.64 4.84 9.29
CA LEU A 43 5.59 5.63 8.67
C LEU A 43 4.55 6.00 9.73
N VAL A 44 4.35 7.31 9.91
CA VAL A 44 3.33 7.83 10.80
C VAL A 44 2.07 8.14 10.01
N ILE A 45 0.97 7.54 10.45
CA ILE A 45 -0.36 7.70 9.87
C ILE A 45 -1.12 8.73 10.71
N GLU A 46 -1.62 9.76 10.04
CA GLU A 46 -2.50 10.73 10.64
C GLU A 46 -3.87 10.11 10.88
N ARG A 47 -4.44 10.32 12.07
CA ARG A 47 -5.76 9.84 12.46
C ARG A 47 -6.63 11.03 12.87
N SER A 48 -7.92 10.79 13.10
CA SER A 48 -8.88 11.83 13.46
C SER A 48 -8.46 12.58 14.75
N GLU A 49 -8.98 13.80 14.92
CA GLU A 49 -8.63 14.64 16.08
C GLU A 49 -8.89 13.92 17.41
N GLY A 50 -7.93 13.99 18.34
CA GLY A 50 -7.99 13.31 19.63
C GLY A 50 -7.43 11.88 19.65
N GLU A 51 -7.12 11.30 18.48
CA GLU A 51 -6.55 9.96 18.37
C GLU A 51 -5.01 9.97 18.33
N TYR A 52 -4.40 8.90 18.83
CA TYR A 52 -2.95 8.72 18.71
C TYR A 52 -2.57 8.35 17.26
N PRO A 53 -1.50 8.95 16.70
CA PRO A 53 -1.04 8.61 15.36
C PRO A 53 -0.72 7.13 15.21
N GLY A 54 -1.11 6.55 14.08
CA GLY A 54 -0.74 5.18 13.73
C GLY A 54 0.74 5.09 13.38
N LEU A 55 1.36 3.94 13.63
CA LEU A 55 2.75 3.68 13.28
C LEU A 55 2.87 2.36 12.51
N LEU A 56 3.39 2.43 11.29
CA LEU A 56 3.76 1.26 10.50
C LEU A 56 5.29 1.08 10.52
N LEU A 57 5.69 -0.17 10.74
CA LEU A 57 7.08 -0.64 10.73
C LEU A 57 7.22 -1.63 9.59
N PHE A 58 8.32 -1.58 8.86
CA PHE A 58 8.53 -2.38 7.65
C PHE A 58 9.56 -3.48 7.90
N ASP A 59 9.28 -4.68 7.37
CA ASP A 59 10.20 -5.83 7.47
C ASP A 59 11.31 -5.82 6.40
N ARG A 60 11.07 -5.14 5.27
CA ARG A 60 12.03 -4.95 4.18
C ARG A 60 12.97 -3.77 4.45
N ASP A 61 14.07 -3.64 3.70
CA ASP A 61 14.98 -2.50 3.84
C ASP A 61 14.21 -1.19 3.60
N PRO A 62 14.01 -0.36 4.62
CA PRO A 62 13.18 0.83 4.52
C PRO A 62 13.74 1.86 3.53
N MET A 63 15.03 1.82 3.21
CA MET A 63 15.64 2.73 2.23
C MET A 63 15.22 2.43 0.77
N GLU A 64 14.58 1.28 0.54
CA GLU A 64 14.13 0.82 -0.78
C GLU A 64 12.68 1.18 -1.10
N ILE A 65 12.02 1.95 -0.24
CA ILE A 65 10.72 2.52 -0.56
C ILE A 65 10.89 3.63 -1.60
N GLU A 66 10.14 3.54 -2.69
CA GLU A 66 10.11 4.54 -3.75
C GLU A 66 8.98 5.55 -3.55
N TRP A 67 7.79 5.06 -3.18
CA TRP A 67 6.60 5.88 -2.97
C TRP A 67 5.62 5.23 -1.99
N MET A 68 4.72 6.05 -1.45
CA MET A 68 3.63 5.61 -0.55
C MET A 68 2.32 6.27 -0.96
N ALA A 69 1.17 5.62 -0.74
CA ALA A 69 -0.13 6.23 -1.01
C ALA A 69 -1.19 5.77 0.00
N MET A 70 -2.07 6.70 0.41
CA MET A 70 -3.36 6.32 0.99
C MET A 70 -4.32 6.01 -0.15
N VAL A 71 -4.96 4.84 -0.13
CA VAL A 71 -5.91 4.43 -1.16
C VAL A 71 -7.05 5.44 -1.30
N GLU A 72 -7.62 5.91 -0.19
CA GLU A 72 -8.74 6.86 -0.22
C GLU A 72 -8.36 8.26 -0.71
N GLY A 73 -7.07 8.62 -0.64
CA GLY A 73 -6.54 9.92 -1.07
C GLY A 73 -6.03 9.96 -2.52
N GLY A 74 -5.85 8.80 -3.15
CA GLY A 74 -5.59 8.62 -4.59
C GLY A 74 -4.17 8.93 -5.07
N ASP A 75 -3.55 10.00 -4.58
CA ASP A 75 -2.25 10.47 -5.09
C ASP A 75 -1.07 9.74 -4.42
N GLU A 76 -0.14 9.24 -5.25
CA GLU A 76 1.17 8.76 -4.81
C GLU A 76 1.95 9.89 -4.12
N ARG A 77 2.70 9.52 -3.08
CA ARG A 77 3.67 10.38 -2.40
C ARG A 77 5.06 9.80 -2.59
N LYS A 78 5.86 10.45 -3.43
CA LYS A 78 7.28 10.10 -3.60
C LYS A 78 8.05 10.55 -2.36
N LEU A 79 9.11 9.82 -2.05
CA LEU A 79 10.00 10.17 -0.95
C LEU A 79 11.15 11.04 -1.46
N GLY A 80 11.11 12.33 -1.14
CA GLY A 80 12.22 13.24 -1.32
C GLY A 80 13.11 13.27 -0.08
N GLU A 81 14.42 13.48 -0.23
CA GLU A 81 15.31 13.68 0.92
C GLU A 81 14.96 15.01 1.60
N ALA A 82 14.77 15.00 2.93
CA ALA A 82 14.49 16.22 3.69
C ALA A 82 15.65 16.59 4.61
N SER A 83 16.04 15.71 5.52
CA SER A 83 17.12 15.98 6.46
C SER A 83 17.75 14.70 7.01
N THR A 84 18.98 14.81 7.49
CA THR A 84 19.67 13.73 8.20
C THR A 84 20.18 14.25 9.53
N TYR A 85 19.83 13.55 10.62
CA TYR A 85 20.33 13.86 11.97
C TYR A 85 21.26 12.75 12.44
N ARG A 86 22.34 13.11 13.13
CA ARG A 86 23.32 12.16 13.67
C ARG A 86 23.56 12.43 15.15
N GLU A 87 23.42 11.40 15.97
CA GLU A 87 23.64 11.44 17.41
C GLU A 87 24.37 10.16 17.85
N GLY A 88 25.68 10.27 18.07
CA GLY A 88 26.52 9.09 18.35
C GLY A 88 26.47 8.08 17.19
N THR A 89 26.02 6.85 17.47
CA THR A 89 25.85 5.78 16.47
C THR A 89 24.45 5.75 15.84
N ARG A 90 23.56 6.67 16.21
CA ARG A 90 22.20 6.77 15.65
C ARG A 90 22.21 7.77 14.50
N ILE A 91 21.69 7.36 13.35
CA ILE A 91 21.42 8.23 12.21
C ILE A 91 19.92 8.20 11.93
N GLU A 92 19.32 9.36 11.68
CA GLU A 92 17.93 9.47 11.24
C GLU A 92 17.85 10.12 9.88
N TYR A 93 17.28 9.41 8.92
CA TYR A 93 16.97 9.91 7.58
C TYR A 93 15.49 10.30 7.56
N HIS A 94 15.21 11.59 7.39
CA HIS A 94 13.85 12.11 7.28
C HIS A 94 13.53 12.37 5.81
N TYR A 95 12.33 11.98 5.40
CA TYR A 95 11.87 12.13 4.03
C TYR A 95 10.70 13.11 3.96
N ALA A 96 10.69 13.92 2.91
CA ALA A 96 9.55 14.74 2.53
C ALA A 96 8.61 13.94 1.63
N PHE A 97 7.31 14.11 1.82
CA PHE A 97 6.32 13.60 0.89
C PHE A 97 6.13 14.57 -0.27
N GLU A 98 6.68 14.21 -1.41
CA GLU A 98 6.50 14.95 -2.66
C GLU A 98 5.29 14.39 -3.41
N ARG A 99 4.63 15.25 -4.20
CA ARG A 99 3.49 14.80 -5.01
C ARG A 99 4.01 13.87 -6.12
N GLY A 100 3.44 12.68 -6.22
CA GLY A 100 3.65 11.77 -7.33
C GLY A 100 2.99 12.27 -8.61
N GLU A 101 3.45 11.74 -9.75
CA GLU A 101 2.92 12.12 -11.07
C GLU A 101 1.71 11.26 -11.48
N LYS A 102 1.46 10.16 -10.78
CA LYS A 102 0.48 9.14 -11.15
C LYS A 102 -0.43 8.79 -9.97
N SER A 103 -1.67 8.45 -10.32
CA SER A 103 -2.57 7.71 -9.44
C SER A 103 -2.19 6.24 -9.53
N PHE A 104 -1.68 5.68 -8.45
CA PHE A 104 -1.41 4.24 -8.39
C PHE A 104 -2.68 3.44 -8.63
N LEU A 105 -3.82 3.91 -8.11
CA LEU A 105 -5.10 3.22 -8.27
C LEU A 105 -5.52 3.08 -9.73
N ASP A 106 -5.27 4.09 -10.56
CA ASP A 106 -5.56 4.02 -11.99
C ASP A 106 -4.63 3.01 -12.67
N THR A 107 -3.35 3.01 -12.29
CA THR A 107 -2.37 2.02 -12.77
C THR A 107 -2.75 0.60 -12.33
N LEU A 108 -3.17 0.42 -11.09
CA LEU A 108 -3.59 -0.86 -10.53
C LEU A 108 -4.86 -1.36 -11.22
N ARG A 109 -5.87 -0.50 -11.42
CA ARG A 109 -7.09 -0.85 -12.16
C ARG A 109 -6.76 -1.35 -13.56
N LYS A 110 -5.92 -0.63 -14.30
CA LYS A 110 -5.48 -1.06 -15.64
C LYS A 110 -4.80 -2.43 -15.61
N LYS A 111 -3.90 -2.66 -14.64
CA LYS A 111 -3.24 -3.96 -14.49
C LYS A 111 -4.24 -5.08 -14.12
N ILE A 112 -5.28 -4.78 -13.35
CA ILE A 112 -6.36 -5.71 -13.02
C ILE A 112 -7.16 -6.05 -14.28
N GLU A 113 -7.52 -5.05 -15.09
CA GLU A 113 -8.18 -5.27 -16.40
C GLU A 113 -7.34 -6.19 -17.29
N GLU A 114 -6.05 -5.90 -17.46
CA GLU A 114 -5.13 -6.74 -18.23
C GLU A 114 -4.99 -8.17 -17.66
N ALA A 115 -5.12 -8.35 -16.35
CA ALA A 115 -5.11 -9.68 -15.72
C ALA A 115 -6.43 -10.43 -15.92
N LEU A 116 -7.58 -9.74 -15.89
CA LEU A 116 -8.90 -10.30 -16.18
C LEU A 116 -9.00 -10.75 -17.64
N ASP A 117 -8.54 -9.92 -18.58
CA ASP A 117 -8.52 -10.20 -20.02
C ASP A 117 -7.67 -11.43 -20.34
N ARG A 118 -6.47 -11.54 -19.76
CA ARG A 118 -5.60 -12.73 -19.91
C ARG A 118 -6.24 -14.01 -19.39
N LYS A 119 -7.08 -13.90 -18.35
CA LYS A 119 -7.82 -15.03 -17.78
C LYS A 119 -9.16 -15.27 -18.49
N GLY A 120 -9.54 -14.45 -19.47
CA GLY A 120 -10.80 -14.56 -20.20
C GLY A 120 -12.03 -14.37 -19.30
N THR A 121 -11.92 -13.57 -18.25
CA THR A 121 -13.00 -13.34 -17.26
C THR A 121 -13.31 -11.85 -17.11
N SER A 122 -14.38 -11.52 -16.40
CA SER A 122 -14.76 -10.13 -16.10
C SER A 122 -14.89 -9.91 -14.59
N ALA A 123 -14.81 -8.66 -14.13
CA ALA A 123 -14.99 -8.32 -12.72
C ALA A 123 -16.31 -8.89 -12.16
N LYS A 124 -17.41 -8.73 -12.89
CA LYS A 124 -18.73 -9.26 -12.51
C LYS A 124 -18.75 -10.79 -12.42
N ALA A 125 -18.06 -11.48 -13.34
CA ALA A 125 -17.96 -12.94 -13.32
C ALA A 125 -17.19 -13.42 -12.08
N VAL A 126 -16.06 -12.78 -11.76
CA VAL A 126 -15.27 -13.09 -10.56
C VAL A 126 -16.08 -12.86 -9.29
N LEU A 127 -16.79 -11.73 -9.17
CA LEU A 127 -17.63 -11.42 -8.00
C LEU A 127 -18.81 -12.38 -7.82
N SER A 128 -19.26 -13.03 -8.90
CA SER A 128 -20.36 -14.00 -8.88
C SER A 128 -19.91 -15.43 -8.54
N MET A 129 -18.60 -15.67 -8.43
CA MET A 129 -18.06 -16.98 -8.03
C MET A 129 -18.36 -17.28 -6.56
N ALA A 130 -18.34 -18.58 -6.21
CA ALA A 130 -18.35 -19.01 -4.81
C ALA A 130 -17.13 -18.43 -4.05
N GLU A 131 -17.26 -18.19 -2.76
CA GLU A 131 -16.25 -17.48 -1.94
C GLU A 131 -14.84 -18.05 -2.08
N GLU A 132 -14.69 -19.37 -2.01
CA GLU A 132 -13.38 -20.03 -2.11
C GLU A 132 -12.76 -19.90 -3.51
N GLU A 133 -13.59 -20.00 -4.56
CA GLU A 133 -13.15 -19.87 -5.95
C GLU A 133 -12.81 -18.41 -6.30
N ARG A 134 -13.60 -17.47 -5.77
CA ARG A 134 -13.37 -16.03 -5.89
C ARG A 134 -12.04 -15.64 -5.24
N ALA A 135 -11.81 -16.06 -4.01
CA ALA A 135 -10.56 -15.80 -3.29
C ALA A 135 -9.34 -16.33 -4.07
N LYS A 136 -9.39 -17.58 -4.54
CA LYS A 136 -8.31 -18.17 -5.38
C LYS A 136 -8.08 -17.40 -6.67
N THR A 137 -9.14 -16.95 -7.33
CA THR A 137 -9.04 -16.17 -8.57
C THR A 137 -8.39 -14.81 -8.31
N ILE A 138 -8.79 -14.12 -7.23
CA ILE A 138 -8.25 -12.83 -6.82
C ILE A 138 -6.77 -12.95 -6.41
N GLU A 139 -6.40 -14.00 -5.68
CA GLU A 139 -4.99 -14.29 -5.39
C GLU A 139 -4.18 -14.52 -6.66
N GLY A 140 -4.77 -15.20 -7.65
CA GLY A 140 -4.16 -15.37 -8.97
C GLY A 140 -3.92 -14.03 -9.69
N ILE A 141 -4.87 -13.10 -9.60
CA ILE A 141 -4.72 -11.74 -10.13
C ILE A 141 -3.62 -10.97 -9.38
N ALA A 142 -3.59 -11.05 -8.05
CA ALA A 142 -2.57 -10.40 -7.22
C ALA A 142 -1.15 -10.89 -7.50
N ARG A 143 -0.98 -12.16 -7.90
CA ARG A 143 0.34 -12.67 -8.32
C ARG A 143 0.79 -12.12 -9.67
N ASP A 144 -0.16 -11.83 -10.57
CA ASP A 144 0.13 -11.27 -11.90
C ASP A 144 0.48 -9.77 -11.85
N ILE A 145 0.13 -9.10 -10.74
CA ILE A 145 0.31 -7.67 -10.51
C ILE A 145 1.07 -7.56 -9.20
N PRO A 146 2.42 -7.46 -9.19
CA PRO A 146 3.29 -7.75 -8.04
C PRO A 146 2.87 -7.00 -6.76
N LEU A 147 1.85 -7.52 -6.08
CA LEU A 147 1.07 -6.88 -5.02
C LEU A 147 0.88 -7.92 -3.93
N VAL A 148 1.37 -7.60 -2.75
CA VAL A 148 1.39 -8.52 -1.60
C VAL A 148 0.74 -7.88 -0.39
N ALA A 149 0.08 -8.71 0.42
CA ALA A 149 -0.39 -8.29 1.73
C ALA A 149 0.80 -8.26 2.69
N SER A 150 0.90 -7.21 3.50
CA SER A 150 1.93 -7.15 4.52
C SER A 150 1.66 -8.13 5.68
N LYS A 151 0.42 -8.15 6.19
CA LYS A 151 0.07 -8.94 7.39
C LYS A 151 -0.90 -10.08 7.12
N LYS A 152 -2.04 -9.78 6.48
CA LYS A 152 -3.13 -10.73 6.30
C LYS A 152 -3.54 -10.78 4.85
N GLN A 153 -3.40 -11.96 4.24
CA GLN A 153 -3.81 -12.19 2.85
C GLN A 153 -5.29 -11.85 2.61
N GLY A 154 -6.15 -12.10 3.60
CA GLY A 154 -7.57 -11.74 3.53
C GLY A 154 -7.84 -10.24 3.35
N ASP A 155 -6.97 -9.36 3.87
CA ASP A 155 -7.14 -7.92 3.67
C ASP A 155 -6.84 -7.53 2.21
N LEU A 156 -5.87 -8.18 1.57
CA LEU A 156 -5.58 -7.97 0.14
C LEU A 156 -6.72 -8.50 -0.75
N VAL A 157 -7.29 -9.66 -0.42
CA VAL A 157 -8.46 -10.19 -1.14
C VAL A 157 -9.63 -9.21 -1.03
N ALA A 158 -9.99 -8.77 0.18
CA ALA A 158 -11.08 -7.83 0.41
C ALA A 158 -10.86 -6.47 -0.29
N PHE A 159 -9.61 -6.01 -0.37
CA PHE A 159 -9.27 -4.81 -1.11
C PHE A 159 -9.49 -4.96 -2.61
N LEU A 160 -8.98 -6.04 -3.22
CA LEU A 160 -9.15 -6.31 -4.64
C LEU A 160 -10.61 -6.57 -5.00
N GLU A 161 -11.37 -7.27 -4.15
CA GLU A 161 -12.84 -7.36 -4.28
C GLU A 161 -13.47 -5.98 -4.35
N GLY A 162 -13.10 -5.09 -3.42
CA GLY A 162 -13.60 -3.71 -3.39
C GLY A 162 -13.21 -2.86 -4.60
N ILE A 163 -12.15 -3.21 -5.32
CA ILE A 163 -11.81 -2.60 -6.61
C ILE A 163 -12.69 -3.19 -7.72
N LEU A 164 -12.81 -4.52 -7.79
CA LEU A 164 -13.65 -5.20 -8.78
C LEU A 164 -15.11 -4.74 -8.69
N GLU A 165 -15.64 -4.51 -7.49
CA GLU A 165 -16.98 -3.94 -7.24
C GLU A 165 -17.18 -2.58 -7.91
N LYS A 166 -16.12 -1.78 -8.04
CA LYS A 166 -16.17 -0.45 -8.66
C LYS A 166 -15.95 -0.48 -10.18
N MET A 167 -15.49 -1.61 -10.71
CA MET A 167 -15.23 -1.81 -12.13
C MET A 167 -16.41 -2.45 -12.86
N GLY A 168 -17.21 -3.28 -12.18
CA GLY A 168 -18.42 -3.90 -12.71
C GLY A 168 -19.66 -3.02 -12.59
#